data_AF-A0A9N7VQ69-F1
#
_entry.id   AF-A0A9N7VQ69-F1
#
_cell.length_a   1.000
_cell.length_b   1.000
_cell.length_c   1.000
_cell.angle_alpha   90.00
_cell.angle_beta   90.00
_cell.angle_gamma   90.00
#
_symmetry.space_group_name_H-M   'P 1'
#
loop_
_entity.id
_entity.type
_entity.pdbx_description
1 polymer ?
#
loop_
_entity_poly.entity_id
_entity_poly.type
_entity_poly.pdbx_seq_one_letter_code
_entity_poly.pdbx_strand_id
1 'polypeptide(L)'
;MQPLPFYTTTSSHLERNCCALLDLLRNLSDRCGLALTCAGQQEEEEEEEEEEEEQEERRLLWTVRDRAAGCETAWRRFFHRGLTNVCVILMRLFRLWDVHDVAVFLSIASYICDLAGAISIHSPQRSLTRAVQEDVFFSVDVSSNGVPTIQWNFMSGAVSRTIGTWQPGVFTNITVDYSSRVQSYDNGSMGLSDLRLQDGGYYVVTVTETEGSSKDTGFVLKVNEVLYEDLQYLSVSALALACVATLLMLLMWLLDKAYRRIVAWRRRRQMPETNETELQPL
;
A
#
# COMPACT_ATOMS: atom_id res chain seq x y z
N MET A 1 -73.06 48.35 6.48
CA MET A 1 -72.47 47.25 7.28
C MET A 1 -71.61 46.42 6.34
N GLN A 2 -70.30 46.66 6.36
CA GLN A 2 -69.30 45.96 5.54
C GLN A 2 -68.69 44.82 6.37
N PRO A 3 -68.45 43.62 5.82
CA PRO A 3 -67.59 42.64 6.46
C PRO A 3 -66.15 42.74 5.91
N LEU A 4 -65.20 42.71 6.84
CA LEU A 4 -63.74 42.67 6.61
C LEU A 4 -63.28 41.27 6.11
N PRO A 5 -62.17 41.20 5.35
CA PRO A 5 -61.63 39.94 4.84
C PRO A 5 -60.74 39.23 5.87
N PHE A 6 -60.94 37.93 6.03
CA PHE A 6 -60.04 37.03 6.75
C PHE A 6 -58.79 36.76 5.89
N TYR A 7 -57.61 37.02 6.46
CA TYR A 7 -56.31 36.65 5.89
C TYR A 7 -56.13 35.12 5.89
N THR A 8 -56.08 34.51 4.70
CA THR A 8 -55.57 33.15 4.49
C THR A 8 -54.35 33.22 3.58
N THR A 9 -53.19 33.58 4.14
CA THR A 9 -51.94 33.65 3.36
C THR A 9 -50.73 33.23 4.19
N THR A 10 -50.80 32.07 4.85
CA THR A 10 -49.61 31.46 5.50
C THR A 10 -49.49 29.95 5.30
N SER A 11 -50.56 29.26 4.86
CA SER A 11 -50.55 27.80 4.66
C SER A 11 -49.76 27.36 3.42
N SER A 12 -49.75 28.15 2.34
CA SER A 12 -49.16 27.75 1.06
C SER A 12 -47.63 27.93 0.97
N HIS A 13 -47.00 28.54 1.99
CA HIS A 13 -45.55 28.74 2.05
C HIS A 13 -44.85 27.62 2.84
N LEU A 14 -45.56 27.01 3.80
CA LEU A 14 -45.05 25.89 4.60
C LEU A 14 -45.08 24.57 3.81
N GLU A 15 -46.14 24.34 3.01
CA GLU A 15 -46.24 23.16 2.14
C GLU A 15 -45.20 23.17 1.01
N ARG A 16 -44.90 24.34 0.43
CA ARG A 16 -43.85 24.48 -0.59
C ARG A 16 -42.45 24.21 -0.03
N ASN A 17 -42.18 24.63 1.20
CA ASN A 17 -40.90 24.37 1.85
C ASN A 17 -40.74 22.89 2.27
N CYS A 18 -41.82 22.21 2.67
CA CYS A 18 -41.79 20.78 2.97
C CYS A 18 -41.54 19.91 1.72
N CYS A 19 -42.15 20.25 0.57
CA CYS A 19 -41.87 19.54 -0.68
C CYS A 19 -40.43 19.75 -1.14
N ALA A 20 -39.91 20.98 -1.07
CA ALA A 20 -38.51 21.26 -1.41
C ALA A 20 -37.51 20.53 -0.51
N LEU A 21 -37.83 20.37 0.78
CA LEU A 21 -36.99 19.63 1.73
C LEU A 21 -37.02 18.12 1.50
N LEU A 22 -38.18 17.55 1.14
CA LEU A 22 -38.32 16.12 0.81
C LEU A 22 -37.64 15.78 -0.52
N ASP A 23 -37.68 16.66 -1.50
CA ASP A 23 -36.94 16.50 -2.76
C ASP A 23 -35.43 16.63 -2.54
N LEU A 24 -34.98 17.53 -1.64
CA LEU A 24 -33.57 17.60 -1.21
C LEU A 24 -33.11 16.32 -0.50
N LEU A 25 -33.95 15.75 0.37
CA LEU A 25 -33.64 14.51 1.10
C LEU A 25 -33.63 13.28 0.18
N ARG A 26 -34.52 13.21 -0.82
CA ARG A 26 -34.44 12.16 -1.87
C ARG A 26 -33.20 12.31 -2.75
N ASN A 27 -32.88 13.53 -3.17
CA ASN A 27 -31.70 13.80 -3.98
C ASN A 27 -30.40 13.53 -3.20
N LEU A 28 -30.38 13.76 -1.88
CA LEU A 28 -29.28 13.37 -0.99
C LEU A 28 -29.21 11.86 -0.78
N SER A 29 -30.35 11.17 -0.65
CA SER A 29 -30.40 9.70 -0.56
C SER A 29 -29.93 9.03 -1.84
N ASP A 30 -30.33 9.53 -3.01
CA ASP A 30 -29.89 9.03 -4.31
C ASP A 30 -28.40 9.36 -4.54
N ARG A 31 -27.93 10.53 -4.11
CA ARG A 31 -26.49 10.88 -4.16
C ARG A 31 -25.64 10.08 -3.19
N CYS A 32 -26.13 9.76 -1.99
CA CYS A 32 -25.44 8.87 -1.05
C CYS A 32 -25.45 7.41 -1.54
N GLY A 33 -26.57 6.96 -2.14
CA GLY A 33 -26.64 5.66 -2.79
C GLY A 33 -25.64 5.56 -3.95
N LEU A 34 -25.61 6.55 -4.84
CA LEU A 34 -24.61 6.65 -5.91
C LEU A 34 -23.18 6.73 -5.38
N ALA A 35 -22.93 7.46 -4.29
CA ALA A 35 -21.60 7.57 -3.69
C ALA A 35 -21.12 6.25 -3.08
N LEU A 36 -22.01 5.45 -2.46
CA LEU A 36 -21.66 4.11 -1.98
C LEU A 36 -21.42 3.12 -3.14
N THR A 37 -22.18 3.23 -4.23
CA THR A 37 -21.95 2.39 -5.42
C THR A 37 -20.65 2.79 -6.12
N CYS A 38 -20.32 4.08 -6.18
CA CYS A 38 -19.04 4.54 -6.72
C CYS A 38 -17.85 4.14 -5.84
N ALA A 39 -18.01 4.14 -4.51
CA ALA A 39 -16.97 3.65 -3.60
C ALA A 39 -16.75 2.13 -3.75
N GLY A 40 -17.83 1.36 -3.90
CA GLY A 40 -17.73 -0.08 -4.16
C GLY A 40 -17.15 -0.43 -5.54
N GLN A 41 -17.46 0.37 -6.57
CA GLN A 41 -16.82 0.19 -7.89
C GLN A 41 -15.35 0.58 -7.90
N GLN A 42 -14.95 1.56 -7.08
CA GLN A 42 -13.55 1.94 -6.96
C GLN A 42 -12.73 0.87 -6.21
N GLU A 43 -13.30 0.22 -5.19
CA GLU A 43 -12.67 -0.94 -4.55
C GLU A 43 -12.53 -2.15 -5.51
N GLU A 44 -13.52 -2.42 -6.37
CA GLU A 44 -13.43 -3.50 -7.38
C GLU A 44 -12.42 -3.18 -8.50
N GLU A 45 -12.34 -1.93 -8.97
CA GLU A 45 -11.34 -1.51 -9.97
C GLU A 45 -9.91 -1.52 -9.38
N GLU A 46 -9.73 -1.17 -8.09
CA GLU A 46 -8.43 -1.26 -7.41
C GLU A 46 -7.99 -2.72 -7.16
N GLU A 47 -8.91 -3.64 -6.84
CA GLU A 47 -8.59 -5.08 -6.76
C GLU A 47 -8.18 -5.66 -8.13
N GLU A 48 -8.84 -5.26 -9.23
CA GLU A 48 -8.44 -5.68 -10.58
C GLU A 48 -7.07 -5.10 -10.99
N GLU A 49 -6.76 -3.85 -10.67
CA GLU A 49 -5.42 -3.28 -10.92
C GLU A 49 -4.33 -3.96 -10.07
N GLU A 50 -4.61 -4.31 -8.81
CA GLU A 50 -3.66 -5.02 -7.95
C GLU A 50 -3.41 -6.46 -8.45
N GLU A 51 -4.43 -7.14 -8.98
CA GLU A 51 -4.26 -8.45 -9.62
C GLU A 51 -3.48 -8.38 -10.95
N GLU A 52 -3.70 -7.33 -11.77
CA GLU A 52 -2.94 -7.11 -12.99
C GLU A 52 -1.47 -6.77 -12.69
N GLU A 53 -1.20 -5.93 -11.68
CA GLU A 53 0.15 -5.59 -11.25
C GLU A 53 0.86 -6.81 -10.63
N GLU A 54 0.17 -7.66 -9.85
CA GLU A 54 0.73 -8.92 -9.35
C GLU A 54 0.98 -9.92 -10.49
N GLN A 55 0.12 -9.96 -11.52
CA GLN A 55 0.37 -10.75 -12.72
C GLN A 55 1.55 -10.21 -13.54
N GLU A 56 1.73 -8.90 -13.60
CA GLU A 56 2.87 -8.28 -14.28
C GLU A 56 4.17 -8.48 -13.50
N GLU A 57 4.15 -8.35 -12.16
CA GLU A 57 5.25 -8.73 -11.28
C GLU A 57 5.61 -10.20 -11.42
N ARG A 58 4.61 -11.11 -11.49
CA ARG A 58 4.86 -12.53 -11.78
C ARG A 58 5.51 -12.70 -13.15
N ARG A 59 5.06 -11.98 -14.18
CA ARG A 59 5.69 -11.97 -15.52
C ARG A 59 7.14 -11.43 -15.47
N LEU A 60 7.40 -10.40 -14.69
CA LEU A 60 8.74 -9.82 -14.50
C LEU A 60 9.65 -10.77 -13.70
N LEU A 61 9.14 -11.42 -12.66
CA LEU A 61 9.82 -12.49 -11.93
C LEU A 61 10.18 -13.65 -12.87
N TRP A 62 9.28 -14.07 -13.77
CA TRP A 62 9.56 -15.10 -14.77
C TRP A 62 10.63 -14.65 -15.77
N THR A 63 10.57 -13.43 -16.30
CA THR A 63 11.57 -12.94 -17.26
C THR A 63 12.96 -12.70 -16.64
N VAL A 64 13.03 -12.25 -15.39
CA VAL A 64 14.29 -12.14 -14.63
C VAL A 64 14.84 -13.52 -14.29
N ARG A 65 13.98 -14.46 -13.88
CA ARG A 65 14.37 -15.86 -13.65
C ARG A 65 14.86 -16.52 -14.94
N ASP A 66 14.26 -16.21 -16.08
CA ASP A 66 14.69 -16.70 -17.40
C ASP A 66 15.99 -16.04 -17.88
N ARG A 67 16.25 -14.77 -17.53
CA ARG A 67 17.57 -14.13 -17.77
C ARG A 67 18.66 -14.67 -16.84
N ALA A 68 18.34 -14.95 -15.58
CA ALA A 68 19.24 -15.60 -14.64
C ALA A 68 19.54 -17.05 -15.07
N ALA A 69 18.52 -17.81 -15.52
CA ALA A 69 18.67 -19.15 -16.09
C ALA A 69 19.38 -19.13 -17.45
N GLY A 70 19.19 -18.08 -18.25
CA GLY A 70 19.93 -17.79 -19.49
C GLY A 70 21.42 -17.54 -19.22
N CYS A 71 21.73 -16.85 -18.12
CA CYS A 71 23.09 -16.63 -17.66
C CYS A 71 23.72 -17.91 -17.09
N GLU A 72 22.98 -18.71 -16.32
CA GLU A 72 23.40 -20.06 -15.88
C GLU A 72 23.61 -21.03 -17.05
N THR A 73 22.79 -20.97 -18.11
CA THR A 73 22.95 -21.84 -19.28
C THR A 73 24.03 -21.36 -20.25
N ALA A 74 24.33 -20.06 -20.29
CA ALA A 74 25.50 -19.51 -20.97
C ALA A 74 26.80 -19.86 -20.21
N TRP A 75 26.79 -19.79 -18.88
CA TRP A 75 27.89 -20.26 -18.02
C TRP A 75 28.11 -21.76 -18.13
N ARG A 76 27.04 -22.58 -18.07
CA ARG A 76 27.13 -24.03 -18.31
C ARG A 76 27.65 -24.35 -19.70
N ARG A 77 27.28 -23.61 -20.76
CA ARG A 77 27.83 -23.83 -22.12
C ARG A 77 29.29 -23.42 -22.25
N PHE A 78 29.75 -22.41 -21.52
CA PHE A 78 31.17 -22.02 -21.47
C PHE A 78 31.99 -23.04 -20.66
N PHE A 79 31.46 -23.53 -19.54
CA PHE A 79 32.06 -24.58 -18.71
C PHE A 79 32.10 -25.94 -19.44
N HIS A 80 31.06 -26.31 -20.18
CA HIS A 80 30.97 -27.62 -20.85
C HIS A 80 31.85 -27.75 -22.12
N ARG A 81 32.29 -26.63 -22.72
CA ARG A 81 33.28 -26.66 -23.83
C ARG A 81 34.73 -26.66 -23.36
N GLY A 82 35.02 -26.15 -22.15
CA GLY A 82 36.35 -26.24 -21.52
C GLY A 82 36.60 -27.54 -20.77
N LEU A 83 35.56 -28.11 -20.11
CA LEU A 83 35.72 -29.31 -19.28
C LEU A 83 35.65 -30.64 -20.02
N THR A 84 35.15 -30.73 -21.26
CA THR A 84 35.08 -32.04 -21.93
C THR A 84 36.46 -32.56 -22.37
N ASN A 85 37.40 -31.68 -22.70
CA ASN A 85 38.80 -32.08 -22.93
C ASN A 85 39.55 -32.36 -21.62
N VAL A 86 39.32 -31.56 -20.57
CA VAL A 86 39.96 -31.77 -19.26
C VAL A 86 39.42 -33.01 -18.57
N CYS A 87 38.13 -33.30 -18.64
CA CYS A 87 37.50 -34.44 -17.95
C CYS A 87 37.82 -35.79 -18.61
N VAL A 88 38.04 -35.84 -19.93
CA VAL A 88 38.54 -37.07 -20.61
C VAL A 88 40.03 -37.31 -20.31
N ILE A 89 40.82 -36.24 -20.16
CA ILE A 89 42.22 -36.33 -19.70
C ILE A 89 42.29 -36.70 -18.21
N LEU A 90 41.41 -36.14 -17.37
CA LEU A 90 41.28 -36.45 -15.95
C LEU A 90 40.80 -37.89 -15.75
N MET A 91 39.79 -38.36 -16.50
CA MET A 91 39.31 -39.75 -16.43
C MET A 91 40.34 -40.77 -16.90
N ARG A 92 41.25 -40.41 -17.83
CA ARG A 92 42.40 -41.26 -18.18
C ARG A 92 43.50 -41.23 -17.11
N LEU A 93 43.68 -40.12 -16.39
CA LEU A 93 44.60 -40.04 -15.25
C LEU A 93 44.07 -40.76 -14.00
N PHE A 94 42.75 -40.85 -13.82
CA PHE A 94 42.08 -41.48 -12.67
C PHE A 94 42.22 -43.02 -12.59
N ARG A 95 42.75 -43.67 -13.63
CA ARG A 95 42.91 -45.13 -13.66
C ARG A 95 44.13 -45.65 -12.90
N LEU A 96 44.88 -44.78 -12.22
CA LEU A 96 46.16 -45.12 -11.59
C LEU A 96 46.34 -44.62 -10.16
N TRP A 97 45.28 -44.21 -9.45
CA TRP A 97 45.42 -43.55 -8.16
C TRP A 97 44.94 -44.37 -6.95
N ASP A 98 45.80 -44.47 -5.94
CA ASP A 98 45.59 -45.14 -4.67
C ASP A 98 44.71 -44.28 -3.74
N VAL A 99 44.08 -44.89 -2.73
CA VAL A 99 43.05 -44.24 -1.87
C VAL A 99 43.56 -42.99 -1.16
N HIS A 100 44.87 -42.93 -0.89
CA HIS A 100 45.53 -41.77 -0.27
C HIS A 100 45.47 -40.52 -1.14
N ASP A 101 45.52 -40.69 -2.46
CA ASP A 101 45.58 -39.56 -3.38
C ASP A 101 44.21 -38.95 -3.66
N VAL A 102 43.14 -39.74 -3.54
CA VAL A 102 41.77 -39.23 -3.55
C VAL A 102 41.53 -38.33 -2.33
N ALA A 103 42.04 -38.71 -1.16
CA ALA A 103 41.94 -37.92 0.06
C ALA A 103 42.75 -36.61 -0.05
N VAL A 104 43.96 -36.67 -0.60
CA VAL A 104 44.79 -35.47 -0.84
C VAL A 104 44.11 -34.54 -1.85
N PHE A 105 43.57 -35.08 -2.95
CA PHE A 105 42.85 -34.29 -3.94
C PHE A 105 41.57 -33.65 -3.37
N LEU A 106 40.81 -34.37 -2.54
CA LEU A 106 39.66 -33.82 -1.83
C LEU A 106 40.07 -32.75 -0.81
N SER A 107 41.20 -32.90 -0.11
CA SER A 107 41.69 -31.88 0.82
C SER A 107 42.17 -30.62 0.09
N ILE A 108 42.84 -30.77 -1.06
CA ILE A 108 43.29 -29.65 -1.89
C ILE A 108 42.08 -28.98 -2.54
N ALA A 109 41.11 -29.75 -3.03
CA ALA A 109 39.86 -29.20 -3.57
C ALA A 109 39.05 -28.48 -2.49
N SER A 110 38.93 -29.03 -1.28
CA SER A 110 38.29 -28.36 -0.15
C SER A 110 39.04 -27.09 0.25
N TYR A 111 40.38 -27.15 0.32
CA TYR A 111 41.22 -26.00 0.62
C TYR A 111 41.10 -24.91 -0.45
N ILE A 112 41.02 -25.27 -1.73
CA ILE A 112 40.80 -24.33 -2.83
C ILE A 112 39.36 -23.76 -2.81
N CYS A 113 38.37 -24.57 -2.41
CA CYS A 113 36.99 -24.09 -2.21
C CYS A 113 36.86 -23.15 -1.00
N ASP A 114 37.65 -23.38 0.07
CA ASP A 114 37.70 -22.49 1.24
C ASP A 114 38.52 -21.22 0.96
N LEU A 115 39.54 -21.31 0.09
CA LEU A 115 40.33 -20.16 -0.36
C LEU A 115 39.56 -19.29 -1.37
N ALA A 116 38.53 -19.83 -2.03
CA ALA A 116 37.59 -19.07 -2.81
C ALA A 116 36.70 -18.26 -1.86
N GLY A 117 37.19 -17.07 -1.47
CA GLY A 117 36.53 -16.10 -0.59
C GLY A 117 35.02 -16.07 -0.77
N ALA A 118 34.33 -16.80 0.11
CA ALA A 118 32.90 -17.01 0.02
C ALA A 118 32.21 -15.80 0.61
N ILE A 119 32.05 -14.74 -0.20
CA ILE A 119 31.21 -13.59 0.15
C ILE A 119 29.86 -14.13 0.60
N SER A 120 29.47 -13.76 1.80
CA SER A 120 28.22 -14.17 2.41
C SER A 120 27.40 -12.92 2.68
N ILE A 121 26.16 -12.93 2.17
CA ILE A 121 25.19 -11.85 2.32
C ILE A 121 24.00 -12.49 3.01
N HIS A 122 23.75 -12.10 4.26
CA HIS A 122 22.59 -12.52 5.00
C HIS A 122 21.60 -11.37 5.08
N SER A 123 20.32 -11.67 4.87
CA SER A 123 19.25 -10.71 5.06
C SER A 123 18.00 -11.44 5.57
N PRO A 124 17.39 -10.96 6.67
CA PRO A 124 16.22 -11.59 7.26
C PRO A 124 14.95 -11.36 6.43
N GLN A 125 14.85 -10.22 5.74
CA GLN A 125 13.66 -9.81 5.02
C GLN A 125 14.03 -9.18 3.67
N ARG A 126 13.46 -9.72 2.59
CA ARG A 126 13.71 -9.27 1.21
C ARG A 126 12.53 -8.56 0.57
N SER A 127 11.33 -8.63 1.14
CA SER A 127 10.16 -7.87 0.69
C SER A 127 9.70 -6.98 1.83
N LEU A 128 9.62 -5.68 1.57
CA LEU A 128 9.22 -4.67 2.54
C LEU A 128 8.04 -3.88 1.98
N THR A 129 7.04 -3.64 2.81
CA THR A 129 5.89 -2.78 2.49
C THR A 129 5.90 -1.60 3.45
N ARG A 130 5.88 -0.39 2.90
CA ARG A 130 5.92 0.87 3.65
C ARG A 130 4.98 1.88 3.03
N ALA A 131 4.54 2.85 3.82
CA ALA A 131 3.73 3.94 3.30
C ALA A 131 4.60 5.09 2.79
N VAL A 132 4.01 5.98 2.01
CA VAL A 132 4.63 7.25 1.58
C VAL A 132 5.05 8.07 2.81
N GLN A 133 6.18 8.77 2.73
CA GLN A 133 6.82 9.56 3.79
C GLN A 133 7.33 8.76 5.00
N GLU A 134 7.20 7.44 5.02
CA GLU A 134 7.88 6.60 6.01
C GLU A 134 9.34 6.38 5.65
N ASP A 135 10.09 5.83 6.60
CA ASP A 135 11.47 5.42 6.45
C ASP A 135 11.55 3.88 6.32
N VAL A 136 12.47 3.40 5.48
CA VAL A 136 12.75 1.98 5.32
C VAL A 136 14.21 1.66 5.60
N PHE A 137 14.44 0.51 6.21
CA PHE A 137 15.77 0.00 6.50
C PHE A 137 15.97 -1.35 5.82
N PHE A 138 16.88 -1.40 4.85
CA PHE A 138 17.32 -2.61 4.19
C PHE A 138 18.39 -3.28 5.04
N SER A 139 17.95 -4.24 5.87
CA SER A 139 18.84 -4.98 6.76
C SER A 139 19.64 -6.02 5.99
N VAL A 140 20.94 -5.82 5.92
CA VAL A 140 21.92 -6.71 5.31
C VAL A 140 23.11 -6.88 6.23
N ASP A 141 23.60 -8.11 6.31
CA ASP A 141 24.85 -8.46 6.96
C ASP A 141 25.80 -9.06 5.92
N VAL A 142 26.83 -8.29 5.58
CA VAL A 142 27.85 -8.67 4.61
C VAL A 142 29.09 -9.17 5.35
N SER A 143 29.46 -10.42 5.10
CA SER A 143 30.72 -11.00 5.59
C SER A 143 31.65 -11.34 4.42
N SER A 144 32.88 -10.84 4.47
CA SER A 144 33.96 -11.12 3.52
C SER A 144 35.31 -11.18 4.25
N ASN A 145 36.33 -11.74 3.59
CA ASN A 145 37.68 -11.85 4.17
C ASN A 145 38.45 -10.53 4.06
N GLY A 146 38.14 -9.71 3.04
CA GLY A 146 38.66 -8.34 2.88
C GLY A 146 37.62 -7.25 3.11
N VAL A 147 37.98 -6.00 2.75
CA VAL A 147 37.06 -4.85 2.72
C VAL A 147 36.25 -4.93 1.42
N PRO A 148 34.96 -5.27 1.46
CA PRO A 148 34.18 -5.41 0.25
C PRO A 148 33.70 -4.04 -0.24
N THR A 149 33.55 -3.92 -1.55
CA THR A 149 32.86 -2.81 -2.20
C THR A 149 31.38 -3.12 -2.26
N ILE A 150 30.55 -2.28 -1.65
CA ILE A 150 29.11 -2.45 -1.55
C ILE A 150 28.47 -1.44 -2.49
N GLN A 151 27.70 -1.92 -3.46
CA GLN A 151 27.00 -1.09 -4.42
C GLN A 151 25.50 -1.38 -4.37
N TRP A 152 24.71 -0.33 -4.29
CA TRP A 152 23.25 -0.40 -4.34
C TRP A 152 22.73 0.17 -5.65
N ASN A 153 21.86 -0.59 -6.30
CA ASN A 153 21.18 -0.20 -7.54
C ASN A 153 19.67 -0.32 -7.36
N PHE A 154 18.94 0.67 -7.84
CA PHE A 154 17.50 0.64 -7.97
C PHE A 154 17.11 0.24 -9.39
N MET A 155 16.11 -0.62 -9.51
CA MET A 155 15.52 -1.07 -10.75
C MET A 155 13.99 -1.02 -10.66
N SER A 156 13.40 -0.33 -11.62
CA SER A 156 11.96 -0.33 -11.92
C SER A 156 11.77 -0.77 -13.38
N GLY A 157 10.54 -1.12 -13.79
CA GLY A 157 10.23 -1.66 -15.11
C GLY A 157 10.81 -0.85 -16.29
N ALA A 158 10.97 0.46 -16.13
CA ALA A 158 11.52 1.36 -17.15
C ALA A 158 12.92 1.92 -16.86
N VAL A 159 13.42 1.86 -15.61
CA VAL A 159 14.61 2.63 -15.19
C VAL A 159 15.52 1.80 -14.29
N SER A 160 16.83 1.85 -14.56
CA SER A 160 17.87 1.36 -13.65
C SER A 160 18.82 2.50 -13.29
N ARG A 161 19.07 2.69 -11.99
CA ARG A 161 19.91 3.77 -11.46
C ARG A 161 20.75 3.30 -10.29
N THR A 162 21.97 3.80 -10.21
CA THR A 162 22.86 3.53 -9.07
C THR A 162 22.52 4.49 -7.93
N ILE A 163 22.30 3.94 -6.74
CA ILE A 163 22.00 4.70 -5.52
C ILE A 163 23.32 5.17 -4.90
N GLY A 164 24.28 4.25 -4.79
CA GLY A 164 25.58 4.57 -4.24
C GLY A 164 26.50 3.36 -4.18
N THR A 165 27.77 3.65 -3.99
CA THR A 165 28.83 2.68 -3.79
C THR A 165 29.67 3.12 -2.60
N TRP A 166 29.90 2.22 -1.66
CA TRP A 166 30.73 2.49 -0.49
C TRP A 166 31.57 1.28 -0.10
N GLN A 167 32.65 1.57 0.60
CA GLN A 167 33.53 0.60 1.24
C GLN A 167 33.56 0.91 2.73
N PRO A 168 33.18 -0.03 3.60
CA PRO A 168 33.19 0.17 5.05
C PRO A 168 34.54 0.69 5.53
N GLY A 169 34.55 1.85 6.21
CA GLY A 169 35.76 2.49 6.74
C GLY A 169 36.72 3.13 5.71
N VAL A 170 36.41 3.12 4.40
CA VAL A 170 37.29 3.70 3.37
C VAL A 170 36.65 4.89 2.67
N PHE A 171 35.49 4.70 2.03
CA PHE A 171 34.78 5.76 1.33
C PHE A 171 33.29 5.49 1.23
N THR A 172 32.52 6.56 1.09
CA THR A 172 31.09 6.50 0.82
C THR A 172 30.76 7.43 -0.33
N ASN A 173 30.20 6.88 -1.41
CA ASN A 173 29.80 7.64 -2.59
C ASN A 173 28.32 7.39 -2.88
N ILE A 174 27.47 8.36 -2.56
CA ILE A 174 26.03 8.30 -2.80
C ILE A 174 25.70 9.28 -3.93
N THR A 175 24.85 8.87 -4.87
CA THR A 175 24.46 9.74 -5.99
C THR A 175 23.66 10.93 -5.49
N VAL A 176 23.74 12.05 -6.22
CA VAL A 176 23.15 13.34 -5.78
C VAL A 176 21.66 13.21 -5.49
N ASP A 177 20.93 12.46 -6.31
CA ASP A 177 19.48 12.24 -6.18
C ASP A 177 19.09 11.55 -4.87
N TYR A 178 19.99 10.76 -4.29
CA TYR A 178 19.78 9.98 -3.07
C TYR A 178 20.56 10.53 -1.86
N SER A 179 21.47 11.48 -2.07
CA SER A 179 22.39 12.00 -1.05
C SER A 179 21.71 12.54 0.22
N SER A 180 20.49 13.05 0.11
CA SER A 180 19.72 13.62 1.23
C SER A 180 18.84 12.60 1.96
N ARG A 181 18.62 11.42 1.37
CA ARG A 181 17.64 10.43 1.85
C ARG A 181 18.25 9.08 2.20
N VAL A 182 19.43 8.77 1.65
CA VAL A 182 20.09 7.48 1.86
C VAL A 182 21.13 7.56 2.96
N GLN A 183 21.05 6.61 3.89
CA GLN A 183 22.05 6.39 4.92
C GLN A 183 22.76 5.07 4.68
N SER A 184 24.09 5.13 4.50
CA SER A 184 24.94 3.95 4.35
C SER A 184 25.42 3.42 5.70
N TYR A 185 25.51 2.11 5.85
CA TYR A 185 26.06 1.45 7.04
C TYR A 185 27.23 0.51 6.67
N ASP A 186 28.13 0.32 7.64
CA ASP A 186 29.35 -0.49 7.46
C ASP A 186 29.08 -1.98 7.28
N ASN A 187 27.95 -2.48 7.78
CA ASN A 187 27.50 -3.87 7.56
C ASN A 187 26.89 -4.11 6.17
N GLY A 188 26.82 -3.08 5.32
CA GLY A 188 26.20 -3.10 4.01
C GLY A 188 24.70 -2.83 3.99
N SER A 189 24.10 -2.60 5.16
CA SER A 189 22.72 -2.13 5.25
C SER A 189 22.58 -0.72 4.67
N MET A 190 21.35 -0.41 4.26
CA MET A 190 21.00 0.89 3.71
C MET A 190 19.68 1.38 4.32
N GLY A 191 19.67 2.59 4.84
CA GLY A 191 18.45 3.31 5.21
C GLY A 191 18.01 4.21 4.07
N LEU A 192 16.70 4.28 3.80
CA LEU A 192 16.10 5.23 2.87
C LEU A 192 14.94 5.94 3.58
N SER A 193 15.08 7.25 3.76
CA SER A 193 14.09 8.11 4.40
C SER A 193 13.25 8.89 3.36
N ASP A 194 12.12 9.45 3.79
CA ASP A 194 11.20 10.21 2.92
C ASP A 194 10.81 9.41 1.67
N LEU A 195 10.17 8.25 1.88
CA LEU A 195 9.73 7.37 0.81
C LEU A 195 8.70 8.05 -0.09
N ARG A 196 8.86 7.87 -1.40
CA ARG A 196 7.93 8.33 -2.43
C ARG A 196 7.38 7.13 -3.18
N LEU A 197 6.21 7.29 -3.81
CA LEU A 197 5.59 6.23 -4.62
C LEU A 197 6.54 5.72 -5.71
N GLN A 198 7.28 6.63 -6.33
CA GLN A 198 8.30 6.33 -7.36
C GLN A 198 9.53 5.55 -6.85
N ASP A 199 9.72 5.43 -5.53
CA ASP A 199 10.79 4.63 -4.94
C ASP A 199 10.36 3.16 -4.77
N GLY A 200 9.10 2.83 -5.05
CA GLY A 200 8.65 1.44 -5.16
C GLY A 200 9.37 0.71 -6.29
N GLY A 201 9.82 -0.52 -6.03
CA GLY A 201 10.51 -1.34 -7.01
C GLY A 201 11.56 -2.28 -6.42
N TYR A 202 12.51 -2.67 -7.26
CA TYR A 202 13.53 -3.67 -6.94
C TYR A 202 14.87 -3.01 -6.62
N TYR A 203 15.45 -3.38 -5.49
CA TYR A 203 16.73 -2.90 -5.01
C TYR A 203 17.73 -4.04 -4.99
N VAL A 204 18.87 -3.88 -5.65
CA VAL A 204 19.93 -4.88 -5.70
C VAL A 204 21.16 -4.35 -4.99
N VAL A 205 21.62 -5.11 -4.00
CA VAL A 205 22.96 -4.93 -3.43
C VAL A 205 23.93 -5.87 -4.14
N THR A 206 25.02 -5.32 -4.63
CA THR A 206 26.15 -6.05 -5.21
C THR A 206 27.35 -5.83 -4.32
N VAL A 207 27.88 -6.92 -3.78
CA VAL A 207 29.09 -6.93 -2.95
C VAL A 207 30.21 -7.49 -3.80
N THR A 208 31.28 -6.72 -3.98
CA THR A 208 32.46 -7.12 -4.76
C THR A 208 33.70 -7.05 -3.89
N GLU A 209 34.41 -8.16 -3.78
CA GLU A 209 35.70 -8.24 -3.07
C GLU A 209 36.85 -7.88 -4.00
N THR A 210 37.96 -7.41 -3.44
CA THR A 210 39.16 -7.00 -4.18
C THR A 210 39.78 -8.13 -5.02
N GLU A 211 39.53 -9.39 -4.65
CA GLU A 211 40.01 -10.58 -5.36
C GLU A 211 39.12 -10.98 -6.56
N GLY A 212 38.10 -10.17 -6.88
CA GLY A 212 37.24 -10.35 -8.05
C GLY A 212 36.01 -11.23 -7.82
N SER A 213 35.82 -11.75 -6.61
CA SER A 213 34.56 -12.39 -6.21
C SER A 213 33.46 -11.33 -6.11
N SER A 214 32.27 -11.64 -6.62
CA SER A 214 31.10 -10.76 -6.51
C SER A 214 29.84 -11.56 -6.21
N LYS A 215 28.94 -10.97 -5.42
CA LYS A 215 27.67 -11.57 -5.04
C LYS A 215 26.59 -10.52 -4.97
N ASP A 216 25.41 -10.87 -5.46
CA ASP A 216 24.25 -10.02 -5.53
C ASP A 216 23.11 -10.54 -4.64
N THR A 217 22.31 -9.62 -4.12
CA THR A 217 21.06 -9.93 -3.39
C THR A 217 20.04 -8.85 -3.68
N GLY A 218 18.80 -9.25 -3.91
CA GLY A 218 17.71 -8.34 -4.24
C GLY A 218 16.66 -8.20 -3.15
N PHE A 219 16.03 -7.04 -3.15
CA PHE A 219 14.96 -6.61 -2.27
C PHE A 219 13.82 -6.02 -3.09
N VAL A 220 12.59 -6.23 -2.65
CA VAL A 220 11.39 -5.62 -3.21
C VAL A 220 10.86 -4.65 -2.18
N LEU A 221 10.60 -3.41 -2.60
CA LEU A 221 9.94 -2.40 -1.80
C LEU A 221 8.61 -2.04 -2.44
N LYS A 222 7.51 -2.34 -1.75
CA LYS A 222 6.16 -1.87 -2.10
C LYS A 222 5.86 -0.60 -1.29
N VAL A 223 5.56 0.50 -1.99
CA VAL A 223 5.21 1.78 -1.35
C VAL A 223 3.73 2.03 -1.57
N ASN A 224 2.97 2.07 -0.48
CA ASN A 224 1.52 2.31 -0.52
C ASN A 224 1.20 3.78 -0.23
N GLU A 225 0.15 4.32 -0.85
CA GLU A 225 -0.39 5.62 -0.46
C GLU A 225 -0.99 5.54 0.96
N VAL A 226 -0.83 6.62 1.73
CA VAL A 226 -1.42 6.73 3.07
C VAL A 226 -2.91 7.06 2.93
N LEU A 227 -3.73 6.05 2.61
CA LEU A 227 -5.17 6.24 2.37
C LEU A 227 -6.06 5.99 3.61
N TYR A 228 -5.49 5.95 4.82
CA TYR A 228 -6.23 5.44 5.99
C TYR A 228 -6.73 6.47 6.99
N GLU A 229 -6.19 7.70 7.01
CA GLU A 229 -6.67 8.70 7.96
C GLU A 229 -7.96 9.39 7.46
N ASP A 230 -8.01 9.76 6.19
CA ASP A 230 -9.11 10.56 5.65
C ASP A 230 -10.43 9.79 5.58
N LEU A 231 -10.40 8.48 5.30
CA LEU A 231 -11.61 7.65 5.23
C LEU A 231 -12.25 7.48 6.61
N GLN A 232 -11.43 7.36 7.66
CA GLN A 232 -11.93 7.28 9.03
C GLN A 232 -12.56 8.61 9.48
N TYR A 233 -11.95 9.74 9.15
CA TYR A 233 -12.57 11.06 9.43
C TYR A 233 -13.89 11.25 8.66
N LEU A 234 -13.94 10.80 7.41
CA LEU A 234 -15.14 10.90 6.58
C LEU A 234 -16.29 10.02 7.11
N SER A 235 -16.00 8.79 7.53
CA SER A 235 -17.01 7.90 8.13
C SER A 235 -17.55 8.41 9.47
N VAL A 236 -16.66 8.88 10.36
CA VAL A 236 -17.05 9.42 11.67
C VAL A 236 -17.87 10.71 11.52
N SER A 237 -17.46 11.61 10.63
CA SER A 237 -18.19 12.85 10.37
C SER A 237 -19.55 12.59 9.73
N ALA A 238 -19.66 11.63 8.81
CA ALA A 238 -20.94 11.22 8.22
C ALA A 238 -21.90 10.65 9.28
N LEU A 239 -21.41 9.77 10.17
CA LEU A 239 -22.21 9.21 11.26
C LEU A 239 -22.71 10.32 12.21
N ALA A 240 -21.83 11.26 12.58
CA ALA A 240 -22.19 12.38 13.42
C ALA A 240 -23.30 13.24 12.79
N LEU A 241 -23.19 13.54 11.49
CA LEU A 241 -24.20 14.29 10.74
C LEU A 241 -25.55 13.55 10.67
N ALA A 242 -25.52 12.23 10.48
CA ALA A 242 -26.74 11.41 10.49
C ALA A 242 -27.44 11.44 11.85
N CYS A 243 -26.69 11.33 12.95
CA CYS A 243 -27.23 11.47 14.31
C CYS A 243 -27.86 12.85 14.54
N VAL A 244 -27.19 13.93 14.12
CA VAL A 244 -27.75 15.29 14.24
C VAL A 244 -29.03 15.44 13.42
N ALA A 245 -29.05 14.95 12.18
CA ALA A 245 -30.22 15.01 11.31
C ALA A 245 -31.43 14.26 11.90
N THR A 246 -31.22 13.05 12.43
CA THR A 246 -32.29 12.27 13.06
C THR A 246 -32.84 12.96 14.31
N LEU A 247 -31.98 13.56 15.14
CA LEU A 247 -32.39 14.32 16.32
C LEU A 247 -33.23 15.55 15.95
N LEU A 248 -32.83 16.30 14.92
CA LEU A 248 -33.57 17.46 14.42
C LEU A 248 -34.95 17.05 13.86
N MET A 249 -35.02 15.95 13.10
CA MET A 249 -36.27 15.43 12.57
C MET A 249 -37.23 15.00 13.69
N LEU A 250 -36.72 14.32 14.72
CA LEU A 250 -37.51 13.94 15.89
C LEU A 250 -38.01 15.17 16.66
N LEU A 251 -37.17 16.18 16.86
CA LEU A 251 -37.55 17.43 17.51
C LEU A 251 -38.66 18.13 16.74
N MET A 252 -38.52 18.27 15.42
CA MET A 252 -39.53 18.90 14.57
C MET A 252 -40.86 18.14 14.60
N TRP A 253 -40.83 16.80 14.59
CA TRP A 253 -42.03 15.98 14.73
C TRP A 253 -42.71 16.14 16.10
N LEU A 254 -41.92 16.21 17.19
CA LEU A 254 -42.46 16.46 18.53
C LEU A 254 -43.07 17.86 18.65
N LEU A 255 -42.44 18.88 18.07
CA LEU A 255 -42.96 20.25 18.02
C LEU A 255 -44.29 20.31 17.26
N ASP A 256 -44.37 19.68 16.10
CA ASP A 256 -45.61 19.61 15.33
C ASP A 256 -46.73 18.86 16.08
N LYS A 257 -46.40 17.73 16.71
CA LYS A 257 -47.37 16.98 17.54
C LYS A 257 -47.85 17.78 18.75
N ALA A 258 -46.94 18.50 19.41
CA ALA A 258 -47.27 19.38 20.54
C ALA A 258 -48.13 20.56 20.08
N TYR A 259 -47.79 21.19 18.95
CA TYR A 259 -48.58 22.26 18.35
C TYR A 259 -50.00 21.80 18.03
N ARG A 260 -50.15 20.66 17.34
CA ARG A 260 -51.46 20.07 17.05
C ARG A 260 -52.26 19.76 18.31
N ARG A 261 -51.60 19.24 19.36
CA ARG A 261 -52.23 19.03 20.68
C ARG A 261 -52.74 20.33 21.30
N ILE A 262 -51.91 21.38 21.35
CA ILE A 262 -52.27 22.67 21.95
C ILE A 262 -53.42 23.31 21.19
N VAL A 263 -53.38 23.29 19.86
CA VAL A 263 -54.46 23.83 19.01
C VAL A 263 -55.77 23.05 19.23
N ALA A 264 -55.72 21.72 19.33
CA ALA A 264 -56.89 20.89 19.64
C ALA A 264 -57.44 21.17 21.05
N TRP A 265 -56.56 21.35 22.03
CA TRP A 265 -56.92 21.66 23.41
C TRP A 265 -57.55 23.06 23.53
N ARG A 266 -56.99 24.07 22.83
CA ARG A 266 -57.54 25.42 22.75
C ARG A 266 -58.93 25.44 22.11
N ARG A 267 -59.13 24.68 21.02
CA ARG A 267 -60.46 24.54 20.38
C ARG A 267 -61.49 23.91 21.30
N ARG A 268 -61.12 22.89 22.08
CA ARG A 268 -62.04 22.29 23.08
C ARG A 268 -62.43 23.26 24.19
N ARG A 269 -61.52 24.13 24.63
CA ARG A 269 -61.81 25.14 25.66
C ARG A 269 -62.67 26.31 25.17
N GLN A 270 -62.89 26.44 23.86
CA GLN A 270 -63.70 27.51 23.24
C GLN A 270 -65.14 27.08 22.91
N MET A 271 -65.57 25.86 23.24
CA MET A 271 -66.99 25.51 23.19
C MET A 271 -67.68 26.00 24.47
N PRO A 272 -68.68 26.90 24.38
CA PRO A 272 -69.49 27.25 25.53
C PRO A 272 -70.42 26.09 25.87
N GLU A 273 -70.49 25.73 27.16
CA GLU A 273 -71.60 24.96 27.72
C GLU A 273 -72.85 25.84 27.57
N THR A 274 -73.61 25.65 26.50
CA THR A 274 -74.93 26.27 26.35
C THR A 274 -75.80 25.31 25.57
N ASN A 275 -76.49 24.43 26.29
CA ASN A 275 -77.81 23.91 25.94
C ASN A 275 -78.37 23.07 27.12
N GLU A 276 -78.38 23.66 28.31
CA GLU A 276 -79.34 23.29 29.35
C GLU A 276 -79.86 24.58 29.97
N THR A 277 -80.85 25.21 29.34
CA THR A 277 -81.85 26.08 29.98
C THR A 277 -82.81 26.63 28.92
N GLU A 278 -84.12 26.40 29.14
CA GLU A 278 -85.25 27.29 28.77
C GLU A 278 -85.62 27.31 27.26
N LEU A 279 -86.87 27.19 26.78
CA LEU A 279 -88.18 27.45 27.36
C LEU A 279 -89.29 26.78 26.51
N GLN A 280 -90.37 26.38 27.16
CA GLN A 280 -91.68 25.98 26.64
C GLN A 280 -92.36 27.11 25.82
N PRO A 281 -93.28 26.80 24.88
CA PRO A 281 -94.51 27.59 24.83
C PRO A 281 -95.79 26.76 24.68
N LEU A 282 -96.87 27.39 25.16
CA LEU A 282 -98.28 27.00 25.22
C LEU A 282 -98.87 26.39 23.94
#